data_AF-A0AAF0DWX2-F1
#
_entry.id   AF-A0AAF0DWX2-F1
#
_cell.length_a   1.000
_cell.length_b   1.000
_cell.length_c   1.000
_cell.angle_alpha   90.00
_cell.angle_beta   90.00
_cell.angle_gamma   90.00
#
_symmetry.space_group_name_H-M   'P 1'
#
loop_
_entity.id
_entity.type
_entity.pdbx_description
1 polymer ?
#
loop_
_entity_poly.entity_id
_entity_poly.type
_entity_poly.pdbx_seq_one_letter_code
_entity_poly.pdbx_strand_id
1 'polypeptide(L)'
;MPLEERENIPYHTQTLPRNKPADEIARMAEALLDDLRKEKHALQNEREDLRTEIQLGRQRELKLRAQLEKQETTIARYKERAVHMSKGQATQRALEEAQQKRAQAESEAEAHAARCAELAAELDEMQEQREVEELLQNNLRCIARAAGDLARQTPPRPFVPRSAPIHIVSHADDHSEIAEQLATTQAQRDALLVHLEEAHTQLHHLQAHCDTLEDELENRAALVDLDEDRLAYARLTEQHATTEAAWYQSKLQMAEDRCAWLEAQLNHTHAVHSQVLAALHAKERSLQHEAKVQVDATLQAALQNESQLRAHIAHLEEELDRVAWFEEAYAQRSKQADLLAEIASLADEDARAQKLEALSTHIDALHGELNTLNARHDQLVECNAHWERNLGGMDAQTVKRRRAVSDVGQYDFKWLQIKNTHKQWTM
;
A
#
# COMPACT_ATOMS: atom_id res chain seq x y z
N MET A 1 -27.05 -20.50 11.61
CA MET A 1 -26.84 -21.70 10.76
C MET A 1 -25.72 -21.41 9.78
N PRO A 2 -24.87 -22.40 9.44
CA PRO A 2 -23.85 -22.23 8.42
C PRO A 2 -24.50 -21.88 7.08
N LEU A 3 -23.85 -21.01 6.29
CA LEU A 3 -24.33 -20.54 4.99
C LEU A 3 -24.40 -21.63 3.91
N GLU A 4 -23.90 -22.83 4.19
CA GLU A 4 -23.79 -23.96 3.25
C GLU A 4 -25.10 -24.75 3.07
N GLU A 5 -26.14 -24.50 3.86
CA GLU A 5 -27.45 -25.17 3.69
C GLU A 5 -28.46 -24.37 2.85
N ARG A 6 -28.08 -23.19 2.33
CA ARG A 6 -29.00 -22.31 1.57
C ARG A 6 -29.10 -22.61 0.07
N GLU A 7 -28.31 -23.52 -0.48
CA GLU A 7 -28.36 -23.85 -1.92
C GLU A 7 -29.47 -24.85 -2.30
N ASN A 8 -30.18 -25.42 -1.33
CA ASN A 8 -31.35 -26.28 -1.57
C ASN A 8 -32.59 -25.71 -0.88
N ILE A 9 -33.10 -24.58 -1.38
CA ILE A 9 -34.54 -24.33 -1.28
C ILE A 9 -35.13 -24.93 -2.55
N PRO A 10 -35.66 -26.16 -2.52
CA PRO A 10 -36.32 -26.70 -3.68
C PRO A 10 -37.54 -25.81 -3.92
N TYR A 11 -37.58 -25.11 -5.06
CA TYR A 11 -38.81 -24.56 -5.59
C TYR A 11 -39.74 -25.75 -5.85
N HIS A 12 -40.45 -26.19 -4.82
CA HIS A 12 -41.46 -27.24 -4.90
C HIS A 12 -42.66 -26.65 -5.63
N THR A 13 -42.61 -26.70 -6.96
CA THR A 13 -43.81 -26.70 -7.80
C THR A 13 -44.53 -28.05 -7.62
N GLN A 14 -45.00 -28.31 -6.40
CA GLN A 14 -45.92 -29.41 -6.12
C GLN A 14 -47.25 -29.09 -6.79
N THR A 15 -47.36 -29.52 -8.04
CA THR A 15 -48.59 -29.43 -8.83
C THR A 15 -49.57 -30.48 -8.30
N LEU A 16 -50.81 -30.07 -8.03
CA LEU A 16 -51.86 -30.97 -7.54
C LEU A 16 -52.14 -32.06 -8.59
N PRO A 17 -52.17 -33.35 -8.22
CA PRO A 17 -52.41 -34.43 -9.17
C PRO A 17 -53.81 -34.31 -9.79
N ARG A 18 -53.91 -34.23 -11.13
CA ARG A 18 -55.19 -34.10 -11.85
C ARG A 18 -56.05 -35.37 -11.88
N ASN A 19 -55.48 -36.53 -11.55
CA ASN A 19 -56.12 -37.84 -11.73
C ASN A 19 -56.70 -38.45 -10.44
N LYS A 20 -56.84 -37.65 -9.37
CA LYS A 20 -57.36 -38.10 -8.06
C LYS A 20 -58.80 -37.63 -7.82
N PRO A 21 -59.61 -38.32 -6.99
CA PRO A 21 -60.95 -37.85 -6.65
C PRO A 21 -60.89 -36.47 -5.96
N ALA A 22 -61.90 -35.64 -6.19
CA ALA A 22 -61.91 -34.23 -5.76
C ALA A 22 -61.65 -34.05 -4.26
N ASP A 23 -62.16 -34.96 -3.42
CA ASP A 23 -61.96 -34.92 -1.96
C ASP A 23 -60.52 -35.18 -1.52
N GLU A 24 -59.75 -35.97 -2.28
CA GLU A 24 -58.33 -36.19 -2.02
C GLU A 24 -57.49 -35.01 -2.50
N ILE A 25 -57.84 -34.41 -3.64
CA ILE A 25 -57.20 -33.19 -4.14
C ILE A 25 -57.41 -32.04 -3.14
N ALA A 26 -58.62 -31.89 -2.59
CA ALA A 26 -58.94 -30.89 -1.58
C ALA A 26 -58.11 -31.09 -0.30
N ARG A 27 -58.02 -32.32 0.22
CA ARG A 27 -57.17 -32.63 1.38
C ARG A 27 -55.68 -32.38 1.12
N MET A 28 -55.17 -32.72 -0.07
CA MET A 28 -53.78 -32.43 -0.45
C MET A 28 -53.53 -30.92 -0.57
N ALA A 29 -54.48 -30.16 -1.12
CA ALA A 29 -54.38 -28.71 -1.22
C ALA A 29 -54.41 -28.03 0.15
N GLU A 30 -55.24 -28.51 1.08
CA GLU A 30 -55.27 -28.03 2.47
C GLU A 30 -53.95 -28.31 3.20
N ALA A 31 -53.40 -29.51 3.07
CA ALA A 31 -52.09 -29.85 3.64
C ALA A 31 -50.97 -28.95 3.10
N LEU A 32 -50.96 -28.72 1.77
CA LEU A 32 -50.00 -27.82 1.14
C LEU A 32 -50.14 -26.37 1.62
N LEU A 33 -51.38 -25.88 1.77
CA LEU A 33 -51.62 -24.55 2.30
C LEU A 33 -51.16 -24.41 3.75
N ASP A 34 -51.33 -25.44 4.57
CA ASP A 34 -50.86 -25.45 5.95
C ASP A 34 -49.33 -25.49 6.03
N ASP A 35 -48.67 -26.22 5.14
CA ASP A 35 -47.20 -26.23 5.07
C ASP A 35 -46.64 -24.89 4.58
N LEU A 36 -47.27 -24.28 3.56
CA LEU A 36 -46.92 -22.92 3.10
C LEU A 36 -47.16 -21.86 4.19
N ARG A 37 -48.20 -22.03 5.03
CA ARG A 37 -48.43 -21.13 6.18
C ARG A 37 -47.32 -21.27 7.22
N LYS A 38 -46.91 -22.50 7.55
CA LYS A 38 -45.79 -22.76 8.47
C LYS A 38 -44.48 -22.18 7.92
N GLU A 39 -44.18 -22.42 6.64
CA GLU A 39 -42.99 -21.88 5.98
C GLU A 39 -42.99 -20.35 5.96
N LYS A 40 -44.12 -19.72 5.65
CA LYS A 40 -44.27 -18.27 5.74
C LYS A 40 -43.95 -17.76 7.15
N HIS A 41 -44.46 -18.42 8.19
CA HIS A 41 -44.17 -18.03 9.58
C HIS A 41 -42.69 -18.25 9.94
N ALA A 42 -42.07 -19.34 9.50
CA ALA A 42 -40.64 -19.59 9.69
C ALA A 42 -39.78 -18.50 9.03
N LEU A 43 -40.06 -18.16 7.77
CA LEU A 43 -39.35 -17.10 7.04
C LEU A 43 -39.58 -15.71 7.65
N GLN A 44 -40.76 -15.45 8.21
CA GLN A 44 -41.03 -14.21 8.94
C GLN A 44 -40.15 -14.10 10.20
N ASN A 45 -40.03 -15.18 10.96
CA ASN A 45 -39.17 -15.23 12.14
C ASN A 45 -37.70 -15.04 11.76
N GLU A 46 -37.21 -15.78 10.76
CA GLU A 46 -35.82 -15.61 10.28
C GLU A 46 -35.52 -14.19 9.81
N ARG A 47 -36.48 -13.56 9.12
CA ARG A 47 -36.33 -12.16 8.68
C ARG A 47 -36.23 -11.22 9.88
N GLU A 48 -37.01 -11.45 10.92
CA GLU A 48 -36.97 -10.64 12.14
C GLU A 48 -35.66 -10.86 12.91
N ASP A 49 -35.21 -12.10 13.03
CA ASP A 49 -33.91 -12.44 13.63
C ASP A 49 -32.76 -11.75 12.90
N LEU A 50 -32.69 -11.89 11.56
CA LEU A 50 -31.68 -11.22 10.75
C LEU A 50 -31.75 -9.69 10.87
N ARG A 51 -32.95 -9.12 10.99
CA ARG A 51 -33.11 -7.68 11.20
C ARG A 51 -32.51 -7.23 12.54
N THR A 52 -32.71 -8.00 13.60
CA THR A 52 -32.09 -7.71 14.91
C THR A 52 -30.58 -7.87 14.87
N GLU A 53 -30.07 -8.90 14.17
CA GLU A 53 -28.64 -9.13 14.03
C GLU A 53 -27.95 -8.00 13.25
N ILE A 54 -28.56 -7.53 12.16
CA ILE A 54 -28.07 -6.37 11.40
C ILE A 54 -28.06 -5.11 12.28
N GLN A 55 -29.09 -4.90 13.10
CA GLN A 55 -29.13 -3.75 14.01
C GLN A 55 -28.03 -3.81 15.08
N LEU A 56 -27.80 -4.99 15.67
CA LEU A 56 -26.70 -5.20 16.61
C LEU A 56 -25.33 -5.03 15.94
N GLY A 57 -25.18 -5.52 14.71
CA GLY A 57 -23.99 -5.31 13.88
C GLY A 57 -23.69 -3.82 13.70
N ARG A 58 -24.69 -3.03 13.29
CA ARG A 58 -24.56 -1.57 13.15
C ARG A 58 -24.20 -0.87 14.46
N GLN A 59 -24.79 -1.30 15.59
CA GLN A 59 -24.43 -0.73 16.90
C GLN A 59 -22.99 -1.05 17.29
N ARG A 60 -22.51 -2.28 17.03
CA ARG A 60 -21.11 -2.67 17.28
C ARG A 60 -20.16 -1.88 16.40
N GLU A 61 -20.49 -1.73 15.11
CA GLU A 61 -19.72 -0.92 14.15
C GLU A 61 -19.60 0.54 14.61
N LEU A 62 -20.71 1.17 15.02
CA LEU A 62 -20.70 2.54 15.54
C LEU A 62 -19.83 2.68 16.81
N LYS A 63 -19.90 1.71 17.73
CA LYS A 63 -19.04 1.70 18.93
C LYS A 63 -17.56 1.59 18.58
N LEU A 64 -17.21 0.71 17.63
CA LEU A 64 -15.83 0.55 17.18
C LEU A 64 -15.33 1.81 16.46
N ARG A 65 -16.14 2.43 15.61
CA ARG A 65 -15.80 3.71 14.96
C ARG A 65 -15.53 4.81 15.97
N ALA A 66 -16.38 4.97 16.98
CA ALA A 66 -16.17 5.96 18.04
C ALA A 66 -14.89 5.69 18.86
N GLN A 67 -14.53 4.42 19.08
CA GLN A 67 -13.27 4.06 19.74
C GLN A 67 -12.06 4.37 18.86
N LEU A 68 -12.12 4.08 17.57
CA LEU A 68 -11.05 4.42 16.61
C LEU A 68 -10.84 5.93 16.54
N GLU A 69 -11.90 6.73 16.44
CA GLU A 69 -11.81 8.19 16.43
C GLU A 69 -11.16 8.73 17.73
N LYS A 70 -11.49 8.13 18.88
CA LYS A 70 -10.84 8.47 20.16
C LYS A 70 -9.34 8.11 20.16
N GLN A 71 -8.96 7.01 19.54
CA GLN A 71 -7.55 6.62 19.43
C GLN A 71 -6.80 7.54 18.46
N GLU A 72 -7.39 7.88 17.32
CA GLU A 72 -6.81 8.79 16.32
C GLU A 72 -6.57 10.18 16.91
N THR A 73 -7.54 10.74 17.64
CA THR A 73 -7.37 12.02 18.35
C THR A 73 -6.27 11.95 19.40
N THR A 74 -6.13 10.82 20.10
CA THR A 74 -5.06 10.62 21.08
C THR A 74 -3.69 10.53 20.41
N ILE A 75 -3.60 9.83 19.27
CA ILE A 75 -2.38 9.72 18.46
C ILE A 75 -1.99 11.10 17.92
N ALA A 76 -2.95 11.90 17.44
CA ALA A 76 -2.70 13.26 16.97
C ALA A 76 -2.06 14.12 18.07
N ARG A 77 -2.62 14.09 19.29
CA ARG A 77 -2.06 14.80 20.46
C ARG A 77 -0.67 14.32 20.86
N TYR A 78 -0.36 13.04 20.70
CA TYR A 78 0.99 12.52 20.96
C TYR A 78 1.98 12.99 19.90
N LYS A 79 1.59 13.03 18.62
CA LYS A 79 2.42 13.59 17.54
C LYS A 79 2.71 15.07 17.75
N GLU A 80 1.70 15.87 18.11
CA GLU A 80 1.87 17.29 18.44
C GLU A 80 2.84 17.49 19.61
N ARG A 81 2.71 16.70 20.69
CA ARG A 81 3.65 16.73 21.82
C ARG A 81 5.07 16.36 21.41
N ALA A 82 5.25 15.34 20.58
CA ALA A 82 6.56 14.94 20.08
C ALA A 82 7.23 16.05 19.27
N VAL A 83 6.47 16.73 18.40
CA VAL A 83 6.95 17.90 17.65
C VAL A 83 7.34 19.03 18.61
N HIS A 84 6.53 19.29 19.64
CA HIS A 84 6.82 20.35 20.60
C HIS A 84 8.08 20.05 21.44
N MET A 85 8.31 18.79 21.82
CA MET A 85 9.54 18.38 22.50
C MET A 85 10.77 18.49 21.59
N SER A 86 10.65 18.08 20.32
CA SER A 86 11.74 18.22 19.34
C SER A 86 12.10 19.70 19.11
N LYS A 87 11.09 20.57 18.98
CA LYS A 87 11.30 22.02 18.93
C LYS A 87 11.96 22.55 20.20
N GLY A 88 11.50 22.11 21.37
CA GLY A 88 12.10 22.48 22.66
C GLY A 88 13.57 22.07 22.78
N GLN A 89 13.93 20.87 22.31
CA GLN A 89 15.32 20.41 22.26
C GLN A 89 16.16 21.22 21.28
N ALA A 90 15.62 21.59 20.12
CA ALA A 90 16.32 22.44 19.16
C ALA A 90 16.57 23.84 19.72
N THR A 91 15.57 24.44 20.41
CA THR A 91 15.76 25.73 21.08
C THR A 91 16.76 25.65 22.23
N GLN A 92 16.78 24.54 22.96
CA GLN A 92 17.74 24.31 24.04
C GLN A 92 19.18 24.20 23.50
N ARG A 93 19.39 23.45 22.42
CA ARG A 93 20.70 23.37 21.75
C ARG A 93 21.16 24.73 21.22
N ALA A 94 20.27 25.48 20.60
CA ALA A 94 20.58 26.83 20.12
C ALA A 94 20.96 27.79 21.26
N LEU A 95 20.32 27.65 22.43
CA LEU A 95 20.66 28.42 23.63
C LEU A 95 22.04 28.02 24.17
N GLU A 96 22.34 26.72 24.25
CA GLU A 96 23.65 26.21 24.67
C GLU A 96 24.77 26.67 23.73
N GLU A 97 24.56 26.63 22.42
CA GLU A 97 25.51 27.17 21.42
C GLU A 97 25.71 28.68 21.58
N ALA A 98 24.64 29.44 21.84
CA ALA A 98 24.75 30.88 22.08
C ALA A 98 25.51 31.20 23.38
N GLN A 99 25.31 30.41 24.44
CA GLN A 99 26.06 30.54 25.69
C GLN A 99 27.54 30.20 25.51
N GLN A 100 27.87 29.15 24.75
CA GLN A 100 29.26 28.83 24.42
C GLN A 100 29.94 29.94 23.63
N LYS A 101 29.28 30.48 22.59
CA LYS A 101 29.80 31.63 21.83
C LYS A 101 30.02 32.86 22.70
N ARG A 102 29.10 33.11 23.64
CA ARG A 102 29.25 34.21 24.60
C ARG A 102 30.46 34.00 25.50
N ALA A 103 30.64 32.81 26.06
CA ALA A 103 31.81 32.50 26.89
C ALA A 103 33.13 32.64 26.13
N GLN A 104 33.16 32.23 24.86
CA GLN A 104 34.32 32.45 23.97
C GLN A 104 34.59 33.94 23.78
N ALA A 105 33.56 34.74 23.45
CA ALA A 105 33.71 36.18 23.27
C ALA A 105 34.13 36.90 24.58
N GLU A 106 33.65 36.45 25.74
CA GLU A 106 34.09 36.96 27.05
C GLU A 106 35.57 36.64 27.29
N SER A 107 36.02 35.40 27.01
CA SER A 107 37.43 35.03 27.11
C SER A 107 38.34 35.80 26.15
N GLU A 108 37.90 36.03 24.91
CA GLU A 108 38.61 36.85 23.93
C GLU A 108 38.70 38.30 24.39
N ALA A 109 37.62 38.87 24.92
CA ALA A 109 37.60 40.21 25.47
C ALA A 109 38.55 40.37 26.68
N GLU A 110 38.61 39.37 27.57
CA GLU A 110 39.56 39.34 28.68
C GLU A 110 41.02 39.28 28.19
N ALA A 111 41.30 38.46 27.19
CA ALA A 111 42.64 38.39 26.58
C ALA A 111 43.04 39.72 25.92
N HIS A 112 42.12 40.37 25.21
CA HIS A 112 42.34 41.70 24.64
C HIS A 112 42.56 42.76 25.72
N ALA A 113 41.77 42.73 26.81
CA ALA A 113 41.94 43.66 27.93
C ALA A 113 43.31 43.48 28.61
N ALA A 114 43.76 42.24 28.81
CA ALA A 114 45.09 41.95 29.34
C ALA A 114 46.19 42.49 28.43
N ARG A 115 46.09 42.28 27.11
CA ARG A 115 47.04 42.82 26.13
C ARG A 115 47.09 44.35 26.16
N CYS A 116 45.93 45.01 26.30
CA CYS A 116 45.88 46.47 26.44
C CYS A 116 46.54 46.95 27.73
N ALA A 117 46.42 46.20 28.83
CA ALA A 117 47.09 46.53 30.09
C ALA A 117 48.61 46.36 30.00
N GLU A 118 49.09 45.32 29.31
CA GLU A 118 50.52 45.12 29.02
C GLU A 118 51.09 46.28 28.19
N LEU A 119 50.43 46.62 27.07
CA LEU A 119 50.84 47.75 26.22
C LEU A 119 50.80 49.09 26.96
N ALA A 120 49.86 49.28 27.89
CA ALA A 120 49.82 50.48 28.73
C ALA A 120 51.03 50.54 29.68
N ALA A 121 51.40 49.41 30.30
CA ALA A 121 52.58 49.35 31.15
C ALA A 121 53.89 49.60 30.37
N GLU A 122 54.00 49.05 29.15
CA GLU A 122 55.14 49.32 28.25
C GLU A 122 55.21 50.81 27.86
N LEU A 123 54.06 51.45 27.60
CA LEU A 123 54.00 52.88 27.32
C LEU A 123 54.45 53.73 28.52
N ASP A 124 54.07 53.36 29.73
CA ASP A 124 54.50 54.05 30.95
C ASP A 124 56.03 53.89 31.15
N GLU A 125 56.59 52.70 30.93
CA GLU A 125 58.05 52.48 31.00
C GLU A 125 58.80 53.32 29.95
N MET A 126 58.30 53.39 28.72
CA MET A 126 58.88 54.24 27.67
C MET A 126 58.78 55.73 28.00
N GLN A 127 57.72 56.16 28.71
CA GLN A 127 57.61 57.55 29.18
C GLN A 127 58.63 57.84 30.29
N GLU A 128 58.80 56.94 31.26
CA GLU A 128 59.82 57.08 32.30
C GLU A 128 61.23 57.15 31.69
N GLN A 129 61.54 56.31 30.70
CA GLN A 129 62.81 56.35 29.97
C GLN A 129 63.03 57.71 29.27
N ARG A 130 61.99 58.26 28.62
CA ARG A 130 62.06 59.58 27.99
C ARG A 130 62.30 60.69 29.02
N GLU A 131 61.65 60.65 30.18
CA GLU A 131 61.88 61.64 31.23
C GLU A 131 63.32 61.60 31.77
N VAL A 132 63.88 60.40 31.93
CA VAL A 132 65.29 60.21 32.32
C VAL A 132 66.24 60.73 31.24
N GLU A 133 65.95 60.45 29.97
CA GLU A 133 66.74 60.94 28.84
C GLU A 133 66.69 62.47 28.73
N GLU A 134 65.53 63.08 28.95
CA GLU A 134 65.36 64.53 28.97
C GLU A 134 66.11 65.17 30.14
N LEU A 135 66.10 64.54 31.32
CA LEU A 135 66.92 64.94 32.47
C LEU A 135 68.42 64.85 32.17
N LEU A 136 68.87 63.77 31.52
CA LEU A 136 70.26 63.60 31.10
C LEU A 136 70.68 64.66 30.07
N GLN A 137 69.85 64.93 29.06
CA GLN A 137 70.09 65.98 28.07
C GLN A 137 70.13 67.37 28.72
N ASN A 138 69.25 67.65 29.68
CA ASN A 138 69.27 68.91 30.42
C ASN A 138 70.52 69.05 31.29
N ASN A 139 70.95 67.98 31.97
CA ASN A 139 72.20 67.97 32.73
C ASN A 139 73.41 68.18 31.82
N LEU A 140 73.47 67.51 30.67
CA LEU A 140 74.52 67.72 29.67
C LEU A 140 74.53 69.15 29.13
N ARG A 141 73.36 69.76 28.87
CA ARG A 141 73.26 71.18 28.51
C ARG A 141 73.76 72.09 29.64
N CYS A 142 73.43 71.79 30.90
CA CYS A 142 73.92 72.55 32.05
C CYS A 142 75.45 72.43 32.20
N ILE A 143 76.01 71.22 32.00
CA ILE A 143 77.45 70.99 32.01
C ILE A 143 78.12 71.71 30.84
N ALA A 144 77.56 71.65 29.63
CA ALA A 144 78.08 72.36 28.47
C ALA A 144 78.04 73.89 28.67
N ARG A 145 76.99 74.43 29.29
CA ARG A 145 76.93 75.84 29.69
C ARG A 145 77.98 76.17 30.74
N ALA A 146 78.11 75.36 31.79
CA ALA A 146 79.12 75.56 32.83
C ALA A 146 80.55 75.45 32.29
N ALA A 147 80.81 74.54 31.34
CA ALA A 147 82.08 74.42 30.65
C ALA A 147 82.34 75.62 29.72
N GLY A 148 81.30 76.13 29.04
CA GLY A 148 81.37 77.37 28.27
C GLY A 148 81.62 78.61 29.15
N ASP A 149 80.99 78.68 30.31
CA ASP A 149 81.21 79.73 31.30
C ASP A 149 82.60 79.62 31.94
N LEU A 150 83.09 78.39 32.19
CA LEU A 150 84.46 78.13 32.64
C LEU A 150 85.47 78.49 31.55
N ALA A 151 85.19 78.22 30.27
CA ALA A 151 86.01 78.66 29.14
C ALA A 151 86.03 80.19 28.99
N ARG A 152 84.93 80.88 29.36
CA ARG A 152 84.88 82.36 29.44
C ARG A 152 85.56 82.91 30.70
N GLN A 153 85.63 82.14 31.79
CA GLN A 153 86.30 82.49 33.05
C GLN A 153 87.78 82.12 33.08
N THR A 154 88.24 81.19 32.23
CA THR A 154 89.66 81.06 31.90
C THR A 154 90.01 82.28 31.06
N PRO A 155 90.77 83.26 31.59
CA PRO A 155 91.26 84.33 30.75
C PRO A 155 92.08 83.69 29.62
N PRO A 156 92.03 84.20 28.38
CA PRO A 156 93.07 83.89 27.42
C PRO A 156 94.38 84.16 28.14
N ARG A 157 95.21 83.12 28.30
CA ARG A 157 96.53 83.21 28.90
C ARG A 157 97.19 84.43 28.27
N PRO A 158 97.50 85.49 29.02
CA PRO A 158 97.95 86.72 28.42
C PRO A 158 99.26 86.40 27.70
N PHE A 159 99.23 86.54 26.38
CA PHE A 159 100.44 86.78 25.63
C PHE A 159 101.04 88.02 26.28
N VAL A 160 102.10 87.85 27.08
CA VAL A 160 102.81 88.94 27.73
C VAL A 160 103.52 89.72 26.61
N PRO A 161 103.07 90.93 26.23
CA PRO A 161 103.92 91.81 25.45
C PRO A 161 104.78 92.52 26.49
N ARG A 162 105.99 92.02 26.72
CA ARG A 162 106.95 92.67 27.61
C ARG A 162 107.54 93.89 26.89
N SER A 163 106.74 94.94 26.66
CA SER A 163 107.22 96.25 26.20
C SER A 163 107.43 97.15 27.41
N ALA A 164 108.62 97.05 28.00
CA ALA A 164 109.14 98.08 28.89
C ALA A 164 109.42 99.36 28.08
N PRO A 165 109.09 100.57 28.58
CA PRO A 165 109.49 101.81 27.93
C PRO A 165 110.96 102.07 28.26
N ILE A 166 111.84 101.88 27.28
CA ILE A 166 113.22 102.35 27.38
C ILE A 166 113.21 103.82 26.94
N HIS A 167 113.40 104.71 27.92
CA HIS A 167 113.86 106.06 27.67
C HIS A 167 115.25 105.98 27.00
N ILE A 168 115.36 106.39 25.74
CA ILE A 168 116.65 106.77 25.14
C ILE A 168 116.55 108.23 24.75
N VAL A 169 117.35 109.03 25.44
CA VAL A 169 117.68 110.40 25.06
C VAL A 169 118.86 110.34 24.11
N SER A 170 118.76 111.19 23.08
CA SER A 170 119.80 111.74 22.22
C SER A 170 120.18 111.00 20.92
N HIS A 171 120.10 111.85 19.90
CA HIS A 171 120.97 112.00 18.73
C HIS A 171 120.48 111.42 17.41
N ALA A 172 120.40 112.37 16.48
CA ALA A 172 120.11 112.21 15.08
C ALA A 172 121.19 111.35 14.43
N ASP A 173 120.77 110.69 13.35
CA ASP A 173 121.57 109.92 12.39
C ASP A 173 121.84 108.47 12.82
N ASP A 174 120.85 107.58 12.60
CA ASP A 174 120.98 106.16 12.19
C ASP A 174 119.60 105.44 12.20
N HIS A 175 118.74 105.73 11.21
CA HIS A 175 117.36 105.19 11.15
C HIS A 175 117.14 104.00 10.19
N SER A 176 118.20 103.42 9.60
CA SER A 176 118.06 102.38 8.55
C SER A 176 117.94 100.96 9.11
N GLU A 177 118.79 100.55 10.07
CA GLU A 177 118.84 99.16 10.56
C GLU A 177 117.65 98.77 11.44
N ILE A 178 117.13 99.70 12.24
CA ILE A 178 115.95 99.46 13.10
C ILE A 178 114.67 99.31 12.26
N ALA A 179 114.58 100.04 11.14
CA ALA A 179 113.46 99.91 10.20
C ALA A 179 113.47 98.54 9.50
N GLU A 180 114.65 97.98 9.22
CA GLU A 180 114.81 96.67 8.59
C GLU A 180 114.48 95.52 9.55
N GLN A 181 114.82 95.64 10.84
CA GLN A 181 114.41 94.71 11.90
C GLN A 181 112.90 94.76 12.18
N LEU A 182 112.28 95.93 12.10
CA LEU A 182 110.83 96.06 12.20
C LEU A 182 110.12 95.42 10.99
N ALA A 183 110.66 95.60 9.79
CA ALA A 183 110.11 95.01 8.56
C ALA A 183 110.19 93.48 8.57
N THR A 184 111.29 92.89 9.04
CA THR A 184 111.46 91.43 9.14
C THR A 184 110.55 90.80 10.20
N THR A 185 110.36 91.45 11.34
CA THR A 185 109.43 90.97 12.38
C THR A 185 107.96 91.14 11.97
N GLN A 186 107.63 92.18 11.20
CA GLN A 186 106.32 92.32 10.57
C GLN A 186 106.07 91.21 9.53
N ALA A 187 107.05 90.91 8.68
CA ALA A 187 106.93 89.81 7.71
C ALA A 187 106.75 88.44 8.39
N GLN A 188 107.44 88.18 9.51
CA GLN A 188 107.26 86.96 10.31
C GLN A 188 105.87 86.89 10.95
N ARG A 189 105.36 88.01 11.47
CA ARG A 189 104.00 88.09 12.00
C ARG A 189 102.96 87.82 10.91
N ASP A 190 103.14 88.41 9.73
CA ASP A 190 102.21 88.24 8.62
C ASP A 190 102.22 86.79 8.11
N ALA A 191 103.39 86.15 8.04
CA ALA A 191 103.50 84.72 7.73
C ALA A 191 102.82 83.82 8.78
N LEU A 192 102.94 84.15 10.06
CA LEU A 192 102.24 83.42 11.13
C LEU A 192 100.72 83.64 11.10
N LEU A 193 100.26 84.85 10.75
CA LEU A 193 98.83 85.12 10.57
C LEU A 193 98.24 84.32 9.40
N VAL A 194 98.96 84.24 8.28
CA VAL A 194 98.57 83.40 7.14
C VAL A 194 98.46 81.93 7.54
N HIS A 195 99.45 81.39 8.27
CA HIS A 195 99.35 80.01 8.77
C HIS A 195 98.21 79.79 9.78
N LEU A 196 97.85 80.80 10.56
CA LEU A 196 96.75 80.71 11.50
C LEU A 196 95.39 80.74 10.77
N GLU A 197 95.26 81.54 9.71
CA GLU A 197 94.11 81.55 8.81
C GLU A 197 93.97 80.23 8.03
N GLU A 198 95.08 79.67 7.55
CA GLU A 198 95.13 78.32 6.94
C GLU A 198 94.71 77.23 7.93
N ALA A 199 95.17 77.29 9.18
CA ALA A 199 94.75 76.34 10.21
C ALA A 199 93.26 76.49 10.56
N HIS A 200 92.74 77.72 10.59
CA HIS A 200 91.31 77.98 10.84
C HIS A 200 90.42 77.45 9.72
N THR A 201 90.82 77.64 8.47
CA THR A 201 90.08 77.13 7.31
C THR A 201 90.12 75.60 7.25
N GLN A 202 91.25 74.98 7.60
CA GLN A 202 91.35 73.52 7.73
C GLN A 202 90.46 72.97 8.85
N LEU A 203 90.40 73.61 10.01
CA LEU A 203 89.51 73.22 11.10
C LEU A 203 88.04 73.33 10.68
N HIS A 204 87.65 74.41 10.00
CA HIS A 204 86.29 74.54 9.46
C HIS A 204 85.95 73.45 8.43
N HIS A 205 86.90 73.09 7.56
CA HIS A 205 86.71 72.00 6.60
C HIS A 205 86.56 70.64 7.29
N LEU A 206 87.36 70.36 8.31
CA LEU A 206 87.26 69.13 9.09
C LEU A 206 85.94 69.07 9.87
N GLN A 207 85.50 70.20 10.42
CA GLN A 207 84.24 70.25 11.14
C GLN A 207 83.04 70.02 10.22
N ALA A 208 83.00 70.66 9.05
CA ALA A 208 82.00 70.38 8.04
C ALA A 208 82.04 68.92 7.56
N HIS A 209 83.22 68.30 7.50
CA HIS A 209 83.35 66.88 7.17
C HIS A 209 82.81 65.97 8.28
N CYS A 210 83.05 66.30 9.55
CA CYS A 210 82.46 65.57 10.68
C CYS A 210 80.94 65.67 10.67
N ASP A 211 80.37 66.86 10.45
CA ASP A 211 78.93 67.06 10.37
C ASP A 211 78.32 66.20 9.24
N THR A 212 78.95 66.15 8.06
CA THR A 212 78.48 65.26 6.97
C THR A 212 78.57 63.77 7.31
N LEU A 213 79.56 63.35 8.09
CA LEU A 213 79.69 61.95 8.52
C LEU A 213 78.63 61.59 9.57
N GLU A 214 78.27 62.51 10.45
CA GLU A 214 77.17 62.34 11.41
C GLU A 214 75.84 62.18 10.67
N ASP A 215 75.55 63.04 9.69
CA ASP A 215 74.36 62.92 8.84
C ASP A 215 74.32 61.58 8.06
N GLU A 216 75.46 61.11 7.55
CA GLU A 216 75.56 59.82 6.86
C GLU A 216 75.32 58.63 7.80
N LEU A 217 75.78 58.72 9.05
CA LEU A 217 75.55 57.70 10.07
C LEU A 217 74.08 57.66 10.52
N GLU A 218 73.45 58.82 10.72
CA GLU A 218 72.01 58.91 11.02
C GLU A 218 71.16 58.34 9.88
N ASN A 219 71.48 58.69 8.62
CA ASN A 219 70.79 58.13 7.45
C ASN A 219 70.96 56.61 7.34
N ARG A 220 72.15 56.09 7.68
CA ARG A 220 72.38 54.64 7.73
C ARG A 220 71.57 53.96 8.83
N ALA A 221 71.46 54.55 10.01
CA ALA A 221 70.63 54.03 11.09
C ALA A 221 69.15 53.97 10.64
N ALA A 222 68.64 55.06 10.05
CA ALA A 222 67.26 55.11 9.54
C ALA A 222 66.98 54.07 8.42
N LEU A 223 67.98 53.74 7.59
CA LEU A 223 67.85 52.69 6.58
C LEU A 223 67.76 51.29 7.20
N VAL A 224 68.51 51.03 8.29
CA VAL A 224 68.44 49.77 9.03
C VAL A 224 67.06 49.61 9.66
N ASP A 225 66.54 50.65 10.32
CA ASP A 225 65.20 50.65 10.92
C ASP A 225 64.12 50.38 9.86
N LEU A 226 64.23 51.00 8.68
CA LEU A 226 63.30 50.78 7.57
C LEU A 226 63.35 49.33 7.04
N ASP A 227 64.53 48.72 6.99
CA ASP A 227 64.68 47.32 6.58
C ASP A 227 64.14 46.35 7.64
N GLU A 228 64.29 46.66 8.93
CA GLU A 228 63.66 45.90 10.02
C GLU A 228 62.14 45.98 9.96
N ASP A 229 61.56 47.18 9.74
CA ASP A 229 60.13 47.37 9.57
C ASP A 229 59.58 46.61 8.35
N ARG A 230 60.33 46.61 7.24
CA ARG A 230 59.98 45.83 6.04
C ARG A 230 59.98 44.33 6.31
N LEU A 231 60.97 43.83 7.05
CA LEU A 231 61.04 42.43 7.45
C LEU A 231 59.90 42.06 8.41
N ALA A 232 59.56 42.93 9.37
CA ALA A 232 58.44 42.74 10.27
C ALA A 232 57.11 42.69 9.52
N TYR A 233 56.90 43.59 8.56
CA TYR A 233 55.71 43.60 7.70
C TYR A 233 55.63 42.35 6.81
N ALA A 234 56.76 41.90 6.24
CA ALA A 234 56.82 40.66 5.45
C ALA A 234 56.45 39.42 6.30
N ARG A 235 56.92 39.35 7.55
CA ARG A 235 56.55 38.27 8.48
C ARG A 235 55.06 38.31 8.85
N LEU A 236 54.51 39.49 9.10
CA LEU A 236 53.08 39.66 9.38
C LEU A 236 52.21 39.24 8.20
N THR A 237 52.58 39.62 6.97
CA THR A 237 51.85 39.23 5.77
C THR A 237 51.94 37.73 5.50
N GLU A 238 53.10 37.10 5.74
CA GLU A 238 53.24 35.65 5.66
C GLU A 238 52.41 34.92 6.73
N GLN A 239 52.41 35.41 7.98
CA GLN A 239 51.55 34.90 9.05
C GLN A 239 50.06 35.01 8.69
N HIS A 240 49.62 36.16 8.19
CA HIS A 240 48.25 36.32 7.70
C HIS A 240 47.91 35.32 6.60
N ALA A 241 48.77 35.19 5.58
CA ALA A 241 48.55 34.24 4.48
C ALA A 241 48.46 32.78 4.96
N THR A 242 49.30 32.37 5.91
CA THR A 242 49.26 31.02 6.48
C THR A 242 48.00 30.76 7.31
N THR A 243 47.57 31.73 8.13
CA THR A 243 46.32 31.62 8.90
C THR A 243 45.09 31.57 8.02
N GLU A 244 45.04 32.40 6.96
CA GLU A 244 43.96 32.35 5.97
C GLU A 244 43.94 31.01 5.23
N ALA A 245 45.11 30.52 4.79
CA ALA A 245 45.21 29.22 4.13
C ALA A 245 44.70 28.08 5.03
N ALA A 246 45.09 28.07 6.31
CA ALA A 246 44.62 27.08 7.28
C ALA A 246 43.10 27.17 7.49
N TRP A 247 42.53 28.39 7.52
CA TRP A 247 41.09 28.59 7.64
C TRP A 247 40.34 28.06 6.41
N TYR A 248 40.79 28.38 5.20
CA TYR A 248 40.20 27.87 3.96
C TYR A 248 40.32 26.35 3.85
N GLN A 249 41.43 25.77 4.29
CA GLN A 249 41.64 24.32 4.30
C GLN A 249 40.69 23.62 5.28
N SER A 250 40.52 24.17 6.48
CA SER A 250 39.52 23.67 7.45
C SER A 250 38.10 23.75 6.89
N LYS A 251 37.76 24.87 6.23
CA LYS A 251 36.45 25.06 5.61
C LYS A 251 36.20 24.09 4.45
N LEU A 252 37.23 23.80 3.65
CA LEU A 252 37.18 22.79 2.59
C LEU A 252 36.93 21.40 3.19
N GLN A 253 37.68 21.03 4.23
CA GLN A 253 37.51 19.74 4.90
C GLN A 253 36.09 19.57 5.46
N MET A 254 35.55 20.59 6.13
CA MET A 254 34.17 20.56 6.62
C MET A 254 33.14 20.41 5.50
N ALA A 255 33.40 21.00 4.33
CA ALA A 255 32.53 20.85 3.17
C ALA A 255 32.63 19.44 2.57
N GLU A 256 33.83 18.87 2.48
CA GLU A 256 34.05 17.48 2.05
C GLU A 256 33.37 16.48 2.99
N ASP A 257 33.53 16.63 4.30
CA ASP A 257 32.88 15.79 5.30
C ASP A 257 31.35 15.87 5.21
N ARG A 258 30.82 17.08 4.98
CA ARG A 258 29.38 17.29 4.76
C ARG A 258 28.90 16.62 3.47
N CYS A 259 29.65 16.71 2.38
CA CYS A 259 29.32 16.03 1.12
C CYS A 259 29.32 14.51 1.31
N ALA A 260 30.36 13.96 1.95
CA ALA A 260 30.44 12.53 2.26
C ALA A 260 29.26 12.06 3.14
N TRP A 261 28.87 12.86 4.13
CA TRP A 261 27.70 12.56 4.96
C TRP A 261 26.40 12.56 4.14
N LEU A 262 26.20 13.55 3.26
CA LEU A 262 25.02 13.62 2.39
C LEU A 262 24.96 12.44 1.41
N GLU A 263 26.09 12.05 0.84
CA GLU A 263 26.19 10.87 -0.03
C GLU A 263 25.86 9.58 0.72
N ALA A 264 26.34 9.43 1.97
CA ALA A 264 25.98 8.29 2.82
C ALA A 264 24.48 8.25 3.13
N GLN A 265 23.85 9.40 3.41
CA GLN A 265 22.40 9.48 3.61
C GLN A 265 21.62 9.15 2.34
N LEU A 266 22.07 9.63 1.18
CA LEU A 266 21.47 9.30 -0.11
C LEU A 266 21.54 7.79 -0.38
N ASN A 267 22.72 7.19 -0.18
CA ASN A 267 22.90 5.74 -0.35
C ASN A 267 22.02 4.94 0.61
N HIS A 268 21.90 5.39 1.86
CA HIS A 268 21.00 4.76 2.84
C HIS A 268 19.54 4.83 2.39
N THR A 269 19.06 5.99 1.94
CA THR A 269 17.68 6.13 1.46
C THR A 269 17.40 5.31 0.20
N HIS A 270 18.35 5.24 -0.73
CA HIS A 270 18.27 4.35 -1.90
C HIS A 270 18.21 2.87 -1.49
N ALA A 271 19.04 2.44 -0.52
CA ALA A 271 19.02 1.08 -0.01
C ALA A 271 17.66 0.73 0.61
N VAL A 272 17.14 1.59 1.49
CA VAL A 272 15.81 1.41 2.10
C VAL A 272 14.71 1.37 1.04
N HIS A 273 14.76 2.28 0.05
CA HIS A 273 13.77 2.31 -1.02
C HIS A 273 13.79 1.01 -1.85
N SER A 274 14.99 0.53 -2.22
CA SER A 274 15.13 -0.73 -2.97
C SER A 274 14.62 -1.94 -2.19
N GLN A 275 14.84 -1.99 -0.87
CA GLN A 275 14.32 -3.05 0.00
C GLN A 275 12.79 -3.01 0.07
N VAL A 276 12.20 -1.82 0.19
CA VAL A 276 10.75 -1.64 0.21
C VAL A 276 10.13 -2.07 -1.13
N LEU A 277 10.72 -1.67 -2.26
CA LEU A 277 10.26 -2.12 -3.59
C LEU A 277 10.38 -3.63 -3.74
N ALA A 278 11.49 -4.23 -3.31
CA ALA A 278 11.65 -5.68 -3.34
C ALA A 278 10.60 -6.40 -2.49
N ALA A 279 10.28 -5.89 -1.29
CA ALA A 279 9.24 -6.43 -0.43
C ALA A 279 7.84 -6.31 -1.05
N LEU A 280 7.54 -5.17 -1.69
CA LEU A 280 6.28 -4.96 -2.39
C LEU A 280 6.13 -5.93 -3.57
N HIS A 281 7.15 -6.07 -4.41
CA HIS A 281 7.12 -7.04 -5.51
C HIS A 281 7.05 -8.48 -5.03
N ALA A 282 7.70 -8.83 -3.92
CA ALA A 282 7.58 -10.17 -3.33
C ALA A 282 6.13 -10.44 -2.86
N LYS A 283 5.49 -9.46 -2.22
CA LYS A 283 4.09 -9.56 -1.79
C LYS A 283 3.11 -9.61 -2.98
N GLU A 284 3.38 -8.84 -4.04
CA GLU A 284 2.57 -8.89 -5.25
C GLU A 284 2.66 -10.27 -5.91
N ARG A 285 3.85 -10.85 -6.01
CA ARG A 285 4.05 -12.22 -6.52
C ARG A 285 3.37 -13.28 -5.65
N SER A 286 3.40 -13.13 -4.33
CA SER A 286 2.71 -14.09 -3.44
C SER A 286 1.20 -14.03 -3.62
N LEU A 287 0.63 -12.83 -3.70
CA LEU A 287 -0.81 -12.64 -3.96
C LEU A 287 -1.21 -13.16 -5.34
N GLN A 288 -0.41 -12.92 -6.38
CA GLN A 288 -0.64 -13.48 -7.72
C GLN A 288 -0.58 -15.01 -7.71
N HIS A 289 0.36 -15.60 -6.96
CA HIS A 289 0.47 -17.05 -6.83
C HIS A 289 -0.73 -17.63 -6.09
N GLU A 290 -1.13 -17.04 -4.96
CA GLU A 290 -2.32 -17.44 -4.19
C GLU A 290 -3.60 -17.34 -5.05
N ALA A 291 -3.77 -16.23 -5.77
CA ALA A 291 -4.91 -16.05 -6.67
C ALA A 291 -4.92 -17.11 -7.79
N LYS A 292 -3.75 -17.40 -8.39
CA LYS A 292 -3.64 -18.45 -9.42
C LYS A 292 -3.98 -19.83 -8.87
N VAL A 293 -3.45 -20.18 -7.70
CA VAL A 293 -3.76 -21.46 -7.03
C VAL A 293 -5.25 -21.57 -6.71
N GLN A 294 -5.90 -20.50 -6.25
CA GLN A 294 -7.34 -20.49 -6.01
C GLN A 294 -8.15 -20.68 -7.31
N VAL A 295 -7.78 -20.00 -8.39
CA VAL A 295 -8.42 -20.16 -9.70
C VAL A 295 -8.22 -21.57 -10.25
N ASP A 296 -7.02 -22.14 -10.13
CA ASP A 296 -6.73 -23.50 -10.57
C ASP A 296 -7.53 -24.53 -9.74
N ALA A 297 -7.69 -24.30 -8.43
CA ALA A 297 -8.49 -25.15 -7.56
C ALA A 297 -9.99 -25.07 -7.87
N THR A 298 -10.54 -23.87 -8.12
CA THR A 298 -11.95 -23.72 -8.52
C THR A 298 -12.22 -24.31 -9.90
N LEU A 299 -11.28 -24.17 -10.83
CA LEU A 299 -11.36 -24.82 -12.15
C LEU A 299 -11.36 -26.34 -12.02
N GLN A 300 -10.48 -26.92 -11.19
CA GLN A 300 -10.47 -28.37 -10.96
C GLN A 300 -11.78 -28.87 -10.33
N ALA A 301 -12.32 -28.15 -9.33
CA ALA A 301 -13.61 -28.48 -8.73
C ALA A 301 -14.75 -28.42 -9.77
N ALA A 302 -14.75 -27.40 -10.63
CA ALA A 302 -15.73 -27.28 -11.72
C ALA A 302 -15.63 -28.44 -12.73
N LEU A 303 -14.41 -28.84 -13.12
CA LEU A 303 -14.18 -29.99 -14.00
C LEU A 303 -14.63 -31.32 -13.36
N GLN A 304 -14.40 -31.50 -12.06
CA GLN A 304 -14.90 -32.66 -11.33
C GLN A 304 -16.43 -32.68 -11.30
N ASN A 305 -17.08 -31.55 -10.99
CA ASN A 305 -18.53 -31.43 -11.04
C ASN A 305 -19.08 -31.73 -12.44
N GLU A 306 -18.45 -31.21 -13.49
CA GLU A 306 -18.85 -31.51 -14.88
C GLU A 306 -18.75 -33.01 -15.18
N SER A 307 -17.68 -33.67 -14.74
CA SER A 307 -17.52 -35.12 -14.92
C SER A 307 -18.57 -35.93 -14.18
N GLN A 308 -18.95 -35.51 -12.96
CA GLN A 308 -20.01 -36.14 -12.17
C GLN A 308 -21.38 -35.97 -12.82
N LEU A 309 -21.68 -34.76 -13.32
CA LEU A 309 -22.91 -34.49 -14.05
C LEU A 309 -23.01 -35.31 -15.32
N ARG A 310 -21.90 -35.44 -16.09
CA ARG A 310 -21.86 -36.31 -17.27
C ARG A 310 -22.11 -37.78 -16.92
N ALA A 311 -21.54 -38.28 -15.82
CA ALA A 311 -21.80 -39.63 -15.35
C ALA A 311 -23.28 -39.83 -14.93
N HIS A 312 -23.87 -38.82 -14.28
CA HIS A 312 -25.28 -38.87 -13.91
C HIS A 312 -26.21 -38.84 -15.13
N ILE A 313 -25.92 -38.01 -16.14
CA ILE A 313 -26.65 -37.99 -17.40
C ILE A 313 -26.59 -39.37 -18.08
N ALA A 314 -25.41 -39.96 -18.19
CA ALA A 314 -25.26 -41.30 -18.78
C ALA A 314 -26.06 -42.37 -18.02
N HIS A 315 -26.11 -42.27 -16.69
CA HIS A 315 -26.95 -43.16 -15.88
C HIS A 315 -28.45 -42.97 -16.15
N LEU A 316 -28.92 -41.73 -16.23
CA LEU A 316 -30.31 -41.42 -16.57
C LEU A 316 -30.68 -41.87 -17.99
N GLU A 317 -29.76 -41.76 -18.95
CA GLU A 317 -29.94 -42.30 -20.30
C GLU A 317 -30.13 -43.83 -20.26
N GLU A 318 -29.32 -44.54 -19.46
CA GLU A 318 -29.49 -45.99 -19.28
C GLU A 318 -30.83 -46.35 -18.61
N GLU A 319 -31.28 -45.56 -17.63
CA GLU A 319 -32.60 -45.75 -17.01
C GLU A 319 -33.75 -45.49 -18.01
N LEU A 320 -33.62 -44.46 -18.85
CA LEU A 320 -34.59 -44.18 -19.91
C LEU A 320 -34.67 -45.32 -20.93
N ASP A 321 -33.52 -45.87 -21.34
CA ASP A 321 -33.48 -47.03 -22.24
C ASP A 321 -34.17 -48.26 -21.60
N ARG A 322 -33.98 -48.48 -20.30
CA ARG A 322 -34.67 -49.54 -19.56
C ARG A 322 -36.19 -49.31 -19.53
N VAL A 323 -36.62 -48.08 -19.28
CA VAL A 323 -38.06 -47.74 -19.29
C VAL A 323 -38.65 -47.93 -20.68
N ALA A 324 -37.97 -47.47 -21.74
CA ALA A 324 -38.40 -47.67 -23.12
C ALA A 324 -38.53 -49.17 -23.45
N TRP A 325 -37.60 -50.00 -22.99
CA TRP A 325 -37.69 -51.45 -23.13
C TRP A 325 -38.91 -52.03 -22.39
N PHE A 326 -39.18 -51.59 -21.15
CA PHE A 326 -40.37 -52.02 -20.42
C PHE A 326 -41.66 -51.61 -21.13
N GLU A 327 -41.74 -50.37 -21.64
CA GLU A 327 -42.89 -49.89 -22.40
C GLU A 327 -43.14 -50.76 -23.64
N GLU A 328 -42.08 -51.10 -24.39
CA GLU A 328 -42.21 -51.98 -25.55
C GLU A 328 -42.64 -53.40 -25.15
N ALA A 329 -42.08 -53.96 -24.08
CA ALA A 329 -42.47 -55.27 -23.55
C ALA A 329 -43.94 -55.28 -23.10
N TYR A 330 -44.40 -54.23 -22.42
CA TYR A 330 -45.81 -54.06 -22.06
C TYR A 330 -46.71 -53.94 -23.28
N ALA A 331 -46.30 -53.16 -24.29
CA ALA A 331 -47.05 -53.03 -25.54
C ALA A 331 -47.16 -54.37 -26.28
N GLN A 332 -46.08 -55.16 -26.34
CA GLN A 332 -46.10 -56.50 -26.91
C GLN A 332 -47.02 -57.44 -26.12
N ARG A 333 -46.97 -57.41 -24.78
CA ARG A 333 -47.85 -58.20 -23.92
C ARG A 333 -49.31 -57.80 -24.08
N SER A 334 -49.61 -56.51 -24.23
CA SER A 334 -50.97 -56.04 -24.52
C SER A 334 -51.46 -56.58 -25.84
N LYS A 335 -50.66 -56.48 -26.91
CA LYS A 335 -50.99 -57.07 -28.22
C LYS A 335 -51.25 -58.58 -28.13
N GLN A 336 -50.44 -59.31 -27.35
CA GLN A 336 -50.66 -60.74 -27.10
C GLN A 336 -51.97 -61.00 -26.36
N ALA A 337 -52.30 -60.19 -25.34
CA ALA A 337 -53.56 -60.30 -24.62
C ALA A 337 -54.77 -59.99 -25.52
N ASP A 338 -54.66 -58.98 -26.37
CA ASP A 338 -55.69 -58.63 -27.36
C ASP A 338 -55.90 -59.77 -28.37
N LEU A 339 -54.82 -60.35 -28.90
CA LEU A 339 -54.89 -61.51 -29.80
C LEU A 339 -55.50 -62.75 -29.11
N LEU A 340 -55.17 -63.00 -27.85
CA LEU A 340 -55.77 -64.09 -27.08
C LEU A 340 -57.26 -63.85 -26.82
N ALA A 341 -57.66 -62.60 -26.56
CA ALA A 341 -59.06 -62.22 -26.44
C ALA A 341 -59.81 -62.41 -27.76
N GLU A 342 -59.19 -62.06 -28.89
CA GLU A 342 -59.74 -62.28 -30.23
C GLU A 342 -59.92 -63.77 -30.53
N ILE A 343 -58.92 -64.61 -30.26
CA ILE A 343 -59.01 -66.07 -30.41
C ILE A 343 -60.11 -66.64 -29.50
N ALA A 344 -60.24 -66.18 -28.26
CA ALA A 344 -61.31 -66.61 -27.36
C ALA A 344 -62.70 -66.23 -27.90
N SER A 345 -62.83 -65.03 -28.48
CA SER A 345 -64.09 -64.59 -29.10
C SER A 345 -64.46 -65.42 -30.33
N LEU A 346 -63.49 -65.77 -31.18
CA LEU A 346 -63.68 -66.67 -32.32
C LEU A 346 -64.06 -68.09 -31.88
N ALA A 347 -63.44 -68.60 -30.83
CA ALA A 347 -63.80 -69.91 -30.27
C ALA A 347 -65.24 -69.93 -29.71
N ASP A 348 -65.69 -68.83 -29.10
CA ASP A 348 -67.08 -68.65 -28.67
C ASP A 348 -68.05 -68.55 -29.85
N GLU A 349 -67.65 -67.91 -30.95
CA GLU A 349 -68.42 -67.87 -32.20
C GLU A 349 -68.52 -69.25 -32.86
N ASP A 350 -67.44 -70.02 -32.92
CA ASP A 350 -67.44 -71.41 -33.41
C ASP A 350 -68.31 -72.31 -32.53
N ALA A 351 -68.27 -72.15 -31.20
CA ALA A 351 -69.13 -72.88 -30.27
C ALA A 351 -70.61 -72.49 -30.44
N ARG A 352 -70.90 -71.22 -30.78
CA ARG A 352 -72.26 -70.76 -31.14
C ARG A 352 -72.70 -71.33 -32.48
N ALA A 353 -71.83 -71.37 -33.49
CA ALA A 353 -72.11 -71.96 -34.79
C ALA A 353 -72.44 -73.46 -34.67
N GLN A 354 -71.66 -74.21 -33.89
CA GLN A 354 -71.93 -75.63 -33.62
C GLN A 354 -73.28 -75.84 -32.90
N LYS A 355 -73.64 -74.96 -31.95
CA LYS A 355 -74.96 -75.02 -31.30
C LYS A 355 -76.11 -74.71 -32.27
N LEU A 356 -75.92 -73.77 -33.20
CA LEU A 356 -76.92 -73.46 -34.23
C LEU A 356 -77.08 -74.62 -35.22
N GLU A 357 -75.99 -75.30 -35.59
CA GLU A 357 -76.03 -76.49 -36.44
C GLU A 357 -76.74 -77.67 -35.73
N ALA A 358 -76.48 -77.87 -34.44
CA ALA A 358 -77.20 -78.84 -33.61
C ALA A 358 -78.70 -78.51 -33.48
N LEU A 359 -79.07 -77.22 -33.44
CA LEU A 359 -80.46 -76.80 -33.45
C LEU A 359 -81.13 -77.00 -34.82
N SER A 360 -80.40 -76.77 -35.92
CA SER A 360 -80.91 -77.04 -37.28
C SER A 360 -81.23 -78.52 -37.47
N THR A 361 -80.30 -79.41 -37.09
CA THR A 361 -80.52 -80.86 -37.15
C THR A 361 -81.69 -81.31 -36.25
N HIS A 362 -81.90 -80.66 -35.11
CA HIS A 362 -83.06 -80.90 -34.26
C HIS A 362 -84.38 -80.43 -34.89
N ILE A 363 -84.38 -79.27 -35.56
CA ILE A 363 -85.54 -78.76 -36.31
C ILE A 363 -85.88 -79.70 -37.48
N ASP A 364 -84.88 -80.19 -38.20
CA ASP A 364 -85.08 -81.16 -39.28
C ASP A 364 -85.67 -82.48 -38.77
N ALA A 365 -85.24 -82.94 -37.59
CA ALA A 365 -85.84 -84.10 -36.93
C ALA A 365 -87.32 -83.88 -36.56
N LEU A 366 -87.66 -82.69 -36.02
CA LEU A 366 -89.05 -82.32 -35.72
C LEU A 366 -89.92 -82.21 -36.98
N HIS A 367 -89.38 -81.69 -38.08
CA HIS A 367 -90.08 -81.70 -39.37
C HIS A 367 -90.28 -83.14 -39.89
N GLY A 368 -89.31 -84.03 -39.68
CA GLY A 368 -89.44 -85.46 -39.95
C GLY A 368 -90.61 -86.07 -39.16
N GLU A 369 -90.67 -85.82 -37.85
CA GLU A 369 -91.77 -86.28 -36.99
C GLU A 369 -93.13 -85.71 -37.44
N LEU A 370 -93.19 -84.41 -37.77
CA LEU A 370 -94.41 -83.77 -38.28
C LEU A 370 -94.87 -84.40 -39.59
N ASN A 371 -93.95 -84.71 -40.50
CA ASN A 371 -94.27 -85.40 -41.76
C ASN A 371 -94.81 -86.82 -41.51
N THR A 372 -94.27 -87.55 -40.53
CA THR A 372 -94.84 -88.86 -40.14
C THR A 372 -96.23 -88.73 -39.51
N LEU A 373 -96.48 -87.63 -38.79
CA LEU A 373 -97.77 -87.35 -38.18
C LEU A 373 -98.82 -86.96 -39.24
N ASN A 374 -98.43 -86.17 -40.24
CA ASN A 374 -99.25 -85.86 -41.40
C ASN A 374 -99.55 -87.12 -42.22
N ALA A 375 -98.56 -87.99 -42.45
CA ALA A 375 -98.81 -89.28 -43.12
C ALA A 375 -99.81 -90.15 -42.35
N ARG A 376 -99.79 -90.13 -41.00
CA ARG A 376 -100.81 -90.79 -40.17
C ARG A 376 -102.17 -90.10 -40.25
N HIS A 377 -102.20 -88.77 -40.34
CA HIS A 377 -103.43 -88.03 -40.53
C HIS A 377 -104.07 -88.37 -41.88
N ASP A 378 -103.27 -88.40 -42.95
CA ASP A 378 -103.73 -88.77 -44.29
C ASP A 378 -104.24 -90.22 -44.34
N GLN A 379 -103.57 -91.17 -43.64
CA GLN A 379 -104.07 -92.53 -43.46
C GLN A 379 -105.42 -92.59 -42.72
N LEU A 380 -105.62 -91.73 -41.73
CA LEU A 380 -106.90 -91.63 -41.01
C LEU A 380 -107.99 -91.00 -41.89
N VAL A 381 -107.66 -90.02 -42.72
CA VAL A 381 -108.56 -89.42 -43.70
C VAL A 381 -108.94 -90.45 -44.77
N GLU A 382 -108.01 -91.25 -45.27
CA GLU A 382 -108.28 -92.36 -46.19
C GLU A 382 -109.13 -93.47 -45.54
N CYS A 383 -108.89 -93.80 -44.27
CA CYS A 383 -109.75 -94.71 -43.51
C CYS A 383 -111.17 -94.15 -43.38
N ASN A 384 -111.32 -92.86 -43.09
CA ASN A 384 -112.62 -92.21 -42.96
C ASN A 384 -113.38 -92.20 -44.31
N ALA A 385 -112.67 -91.94 -45.43
CA ALA A 385 -113.23 -92.04 -46.77
C ALA A 385 -113.60 -93.48 -47.18
N HIS A 386 -112.96 -94.50 -46.59
CA HIS A 386 -113.34 -95.91 -46.75
C HIS A 386 -114.63 -96.26 -45.99
N TRP A 387 -114.84 -95.70 -44.78
CA TRP A 387 -116.06 -95.88 -44.00
C TRP A 387 -117.28 -95.22 -44.69
N GLU A 388 -117.11 -94.04 -45.28
CA GLU A 388 -118.20 -93.33 -45.97
C GLU A 388 -118.63 -94.00 -47.28
N ARG A 389 -117.75 -94.74 -47.97
CA ARG A 389 -118.08 -95.49 -49.20
C ARG A 389 -118.87 -96.79 -48.97
N ASN A 390 -118.79 -97.38 -47.77
CA ASN A 390 -119.45 -98.66 -47.45
C ASN A 390 -120.84 -98.51 -46.79
N LEU A 391 -121.34 -97.29 -46.57
CA LEU A 391 -122.61 -97.01 -45.88
C LEU A 391 -123.76 -96.54 -46.78
N GLY A 392 -123.62 -96.65 -48.10
CA GLY A 392 -124.69 -96.43 -49.07
C GLY A 392 -125.42 -97.71 -49.44
N GLY A 393 -126.26 -98.26 -48.56
CA GLY A 393 -127.03 -99.47 -48.90
C GLY A 393 -127.86 -100.14 -47.80
N MET A 394 -127.98 -99.55 -46.61
CA MET A 394 -128.90 -100.08 -45.59
C MET A 394 -129.94 -99.04 -45.20
N ASP A 395 -131.17 -99.40 -45.50
CA ASP A 395 -132.39 -98.71 -45.16
C ASP A 395 -133.18 -99.54 -44.13
N ALA A 396 -134.25 -98.92 -43.63
CA ALA A 396 -135.25 -99.38 -42.68
C ALA A 396 -134.92 -99.14 -41.20
N GLN A 397 -135.44 -97.99 -40.75
CA GLN A 397 -135.77 -97.61 -39.38
C GLN A 397 -134.66 -96.95 -38.55
N THR A 398 -134.76 -95.62 -38.57
CA THR A 398 -134.61 -94.75 -37.37
C THR A 398 -133.19 -94.50 -36.88
N VAL A 399 -132.47 -93.79 -37.74
CA VAL A 399 -131.97 -92.43 -37.46
C VAL A 399 -132.86 -91.65 -36.45
N LYS A 400 -132.63 -91.90 -35.16
CA LYS A 400 -132.85 -91.06 -33.96
C LYS A 400 -131.80 -91.54 -32.93
N ARG A 401 -130.49 -91.36 -33.16
CA ARG A 401 -129.72 -90.10 -33.25
C ARG A 401 -130.05 -89.16 -32.08
N ARG A 402 -129.10 -88.56 -31.35
CA ARG A 402 -127.63 -88.57 -31.25
C ARG A 402 -127.34 -87.46 -30.20
N ARG A 403 -126.19 -87.54 -29.50
CA ARG A 403 -125.73 -86.75 -28.31
C ARG A 403 -126.13 -87.44 -26.99
N ALA A 404 -125.24 -87.84 -26.09
CA ALA A 404 -123.88 -87.42 -25.84
C ALA A 404 -122.92 -88.62 -25.80
N VAL A 405 -121.93 -88.57 -26.68
CA VAL A 405 -120.68 -89.31 -26.64
C VAL A 405 -119.64 -88.25 -26.36
N SER A 406 -119.05 -88.25 -25.17
CA SER A 406 -117.78 -87.58 -24.88
C SER A 406 -117.11 -88.29 -23.71
N ASP A 407 -116.78 -89.55 -23.90
CA ASP A 407 -115.81 -90.25 -23.06
C ASP A 407 -115.11 -91.25 -23.96
N VAL A 408 -113.96 -90.83 -24.49
CA VAL A 408 -112.71 -91.60 -24.67
C VAL A 408 -111.76 -90.72 -25.48
N GLY A 409 -110.75 -90.22 -24.78
CA GLY A 409 -109.57 -89.58 -25.33
C GLY A 409 -108.96 -88.69 -24.25
N GLN A 410 -107.66 -88.68 -23.98
CA GLN A 410 -106.51 -89.32 -24.58
C GLN A 410 -105.39 -89.11 -23.55
N TYR A 411 -104.53 -90.12 -23.40
CA TYR A 411 -103.10 -90.04 -23.08
C TYR A 411 -102.60 -89.17 -21.91
N ASP A 412 -102.11 -89.90 -20.91
CA ASP A 412 -100.88 -89.61 -20.16
C ASP A 412 -99.81 -88.88 -21.00
N PHE A 413 -99.34 -87.73 -20.53
CA PHE A 413 -97.97 -87.26 -20.74
C PHE A 413 -97.45 -86.56 -19.49
N LYS A 414 -96.77 -87.35 -18.65
CA LYS A 414 -95.83 -86.88 -17.64
C LYS A 414 -94.55 -86.36 -18.32
N TRP A 415 -93.88 -85.46 -17.60
CA TRP A 415 -92.51 -84.96 -17.75
C TRP A 415 -92.30 -83.71 -18.61
N LEU A 416 -91.95 -82.61 -17.95
CA LEU A 416 -90.61 -82.04 -18.08
C LEU A 416 -90.27 -81.12 -16.89
N GLN A 417 -89.70 -81.74 -15.85
CA GLN A 417 -88.76 -81.08 -14.94
C GLN A 417 -87.41 -81.00 -15.68
N ILE A 418 -86.96 -79.81 -16.07
CA ILE A 418 -85.52 -79.54 -16.23
C ILE A 418 -85.18 -78.30 -15.42
N LYS A 419 -84.29 -78.52 -14.47
CA LYS A 419 -83.73 -77.58 -13.50
C LYS A 419 -83.07 -76.41 -14.22
N ASN A 420 -83.49 -75.20 -13.88
CA ASN A 420 -82.70 -73.99 -14.09
C ASN A 420 -81.65 -73.93 -12.96
N THR A 421 -80.46 -74.48 -13.19
CA THR A 421 -79.32 -74.30 -12.28
C THR A 421 -78.38 -73.24 -12.82
N HIS A 422 -78.35 -72.11 -12.10
CA HIS A 422 -77.20 -71.22 -11.98
C HIS A 422 -75.87 -71.97 -11.84
N LYS A 423 -74.88 -71.54 -12.63
CA LYS A 423 -73.44 -71.48 -12.30
C LYS A 423 -72.93 -70.22 -13.00
N GLN A 424 -72.70 -69.09 -12.32
CA GLN A 424 -71.51 -68.77 -11.54
C GLN A 424 -70.24 -69.42 -12.09
N TRP A 425 -69.51 -68.66 -12.92
CA TRP A 425 -68.06 -68.74 -13.06
C TRP A 425 -67.52 -67.31 -13.11
N THR A 426 -67.18 -66.81 -11.93
CA THR A 426 -66.01 -65.97 -11.71
C THR A 426 -64.76 -66.84 -11.84
N MET A 427 -63.89 -66.53 -12.80
CA MET A 427 -62.45 -66.40 -12.59
C MET A 427 -61.88 -65.51 -13.68
#